data_AF-F9UR06-F1
#
_entry.id   AF-F9UR06-F1
#
_cell.length_a   1.000
_cell.length_b   1.000
_cell.length_c   1.000
_cell.angle_alpha   90.00
_cell.angle_beta   90.00
_cell.angle_gamma   90.00
#
_symmetry.space_group_name_H-M   'P 1'
#
loop_
_entity.id
_entity.type
_entity.pdbx_description
1 polymer ?
#
loop_
_entity_poly.entity_id
_entity_poly.type
_entity_poly.pdbx_seq_one_letter_code
_entity_poly.pdbx_strand_id
1 'polypeptide(L)'
;MKWQEMQLLRDTKYSSSENLKKFEDVFKFDKCAVYERPHSLEKLLAGKRSYNAGNKYDTPPYLGEWLDHAELQKVSGTARVVAIAHDYGPADSVHSKIAEHVLSLDLVGVIFDSKVDWYYPGQSLLVMIMSKETYNYYYYDLLANHHVVDVVKKQYY
;
A
#
# COMPACT_ATOMS: atom_id res chain seq x y z
N MET A 1 17.23 3.06 -0.23
CA MET A 1 16.15 4.05 -0.39
C MET A 1 16.45 5.26 0.48
N LYS A 2 16.60 6.45 -0.11
CA LYS A 2 16.64 7.72 0.62
C LYS A 2 15.21 8.24 0.71
N TRP A 3 14.71 8.51 1.90
CA TRP A 3 13.41 9.15 2.11
C TRP A 3 13.57 10.64 1.82
N GLN A 4 13.18 11.07 0.63
CA GLN A 4 13.12 12.48 0.24
C GLN A 4 11.65 12.89 0.18
N GLU A 5 11.33 14.13 0.56
CA GLU A 5 10.05 14.74 0.21
C GLU A 5 10.02 14.91 -1.31
N MET A 6 9.36 13.98 -2.01
CA MET A 6 9.18 14.06 -3.45
C MET A 6 7.76 14.49 -3.78
N GLN A 7 7.63 15.18 -4.90
CA GLN A 7 6.39 15.46 -5.60
C GLN A 7 5.79 14.12 -6.04
N LEU A 8 4.80 13.64 -5.30
CA LEU A 8 4.16 12.35 -5.54
C LEU A 8 3.25 12.42 -6.75
N LEU A 9 2.61 11.30 -7.09
CA LEU A 9 1.56 11.19 -8.12
C LEU A 9 0.36 12.14 -7.88
N ARG A 10 0.41 12.98 -6.85
CA ARG A 10 -0.57 13.94 -6.34
C ARG A 10 -0.76 15.20 -7.21
N ASP A 11 -0.14 15.28 -8.38
CA ASP A 11 -0.25 16.43 -9.32
C ASP A 11 -1.23 16.17 -10.49
N THR A 12 -2.23 15.33 -10.27
CA THR A 12 -3.38 15.24 -11.20
C THR A 12 -4.48 16.18 -10.73
N LYS A 13 -5.20 16.80 -11.68
CA LYS A 13 -6.37 17.65 -11.39
C LYS A 13 -7.52 16.93 -10.68
N TYR A 14 -7.43 15.61 -10.56
CA TYR A 14 -8.46 14.75 -9.98
C TYR A 14 -8.09 14.30 -8.56
N SER A 15 -6.83 14.45 -8.16
CA SER A 15 -6.36 14.04 -6.84
C SER A 15 -6.97 14.86 -5.70
N SER A 16 -7.05 14.29 -4.50
CA SER A 16 -7.60 14.92 -3.30
C SER A 16 -6.56 14.95 -2.17
N SER A 17 -5.93 16.11 -1.98
CA SER A 17 -5.02 16.34 -0.84
C SER A 17 -5.72 16.22 0.52
N GLU A 18 -7.04 16.45 0.56
CA GLU A 18 -7.83 16.31 1.79
C GLU A 18 -7.97 14.83 2.19
N ASN A 19 -8.32 13.96 1.24
CA ASN A 19 -8.44 12.52 1.50
C ASN A 19 -7.11 11.93 1.94
N LEU A 20 -6.05 12.31 1.24
CA LEU A 20 -4.70 11.93 1.61
C LEU A 20 -4.35 12.36 3.03
N LYS A 21 -4.55 13.64 3.37
CA LYS A 21 -4.22 14.15 4.71
C LYS A 21 -5.02 13.44 5.79
N LYS A 22 -6.33 13.21 5.57
CA LYS A 22 -7.16 12.41 6.48
C LYS A 22 -6.60 11.01 6.66
N PHE A 23 -6.15 10.37 5.59
CA PHE A 23 -5.55 9.04 5.63
C PHE A 23 -4.22 9.04 6.39
N GLU A 24 -3.31 9.95 6.06
CA GLU A 24 -2.03 10.15 6.74
C GLU A 24 -2.25 10.45 8.24
N ASP A 25 -3.25 11.26 8.59
CA ASP A 25 -3.60 11.60 9.97
C ASP A 25 -4.15 10.40 10.76
N VAL A 26 -4.90 9.49 10.14
CA VAL A 26 -5.39 8.26 10.79
C VAL A 26 -4.21 7.33 11.10
N PHE A 27 -3.37 7.04 10.11
CA PHE A 27 -2.30 6.05 10.24
C PHE A 27 -0.95 6.63 10.70
N LYS A 28 -0.89 7.94 10.90
CA LYS A 28 0.28 8.72 11.33
C LYS A 28 1.46 8.63 10.37
N PHE A 29 1.20 8.53 9.07
CA PHE A 29 2.26 8.53 8.07
C PHE A 29 2.87 9.93 7.93
N ASP A 30 4.20 9.99 7.91
CA ASP A 30 4.97 11.25 7.88
C ASP A 30 6.11 11.24 6.85
N LYS A 31 6.29 10.11 6.15
CA LYS A 31 7.18 9.96 5.01
C LYS A 31 6.46 9.22 3.90
N CYS A 32 6.73 9.68 2.68
CA CYS A 32 6.30 9.00 1.48
C CYS A 32 7.45 8.86 0.47
N ALA A 33 7.39 7.85 -0.38
CA ALA A 33 8.32 7.63 -1.49
C ALA A 33 7.57 6.98 -2.66
N VAL A 34 8.07 7.14 -3.89
CA VAL A 34 7.57 6.37 -5.02
C VAL A 34 7.80 4.88 -4.76
N TYR A 35 6.82 4.05 -5.09
CA TYR A 35 7.01 2.61 -5.06
C TYR A 35 7.97 2.20 -6.18
N GLU A 36 9.24 2.11 -5.82
CA GLU A 36 10.25 1.47 -6.68
C GLU A 36 10.32 -0.02 -6.35
N ARG A 37 10.40 -0.85 -7.39
CA ARG A 37 10.37 -2.32 -7.29
C ARG A 37 11.39 -2.83 -6.24
N PRO A 38 10.94 -3.32 -5.08
CA PRO A 38 11.86 -3.86 -4.08
C PRO A 38 12.28 -5.28 -4.47
N HIS A 39 13.53 -5.64 -4.21
CA HIS A 39 13.98 -7.03 -4.38
C HIS A 39 13.19 -8.00 -3.47
N SER A 40 12.77 -7.53 -2.30
CA SER A 40 11.94 -8.29 -1.37
C SER A 40 10.92 -7.35 -0.73
N LEU A 41 9.67 -7.46 -1.16
CA LEU A 41 8.55 -6.66 -0.66
C LEU A 41 8.26 -6.97 0.81
N GLU A 42 8.25 -8.24 1.19
CA GLU A 42 8.09 -8.69 2.59
C GLU A 42 9.11 -8.03 3.54
N LYS A 43 10.40 -7.96 3.15
CA LYS A 43 11.43 -7.31 3.96
C LYS A 43 11.22 -5.80 4.03
N LEU A 44 10.87 -5.17 2.90
CA LEU A 44 10.60 -3.74 2.86
C LEU A 44 9.45 -3.37 3.80
N LEU A 45 8.31 -4.08 3.71
CA LEU A 45 7.11 -3.81 4.50
C LEU A 45 7.25 -4.26 5.97
N ALA A 46 8.22 -5.12 6.28
CA ALA A 46 8.66 -5.41 7.65
C ALA A 46 9.67 -4.37 8.19
N GLY A 47 9.91 -3.27 7.46
CA GLY A 47 10.84 -2.20 7.84
C GLY A 47 12.32 -2.62 7.79
N LYS A 48 12.63 -3.76 7.19
CA LYS A 48 14.01 -4.26 7.02
C LYS A 48 14.62 -3.65 5.76
N ARG A 49 15.95 -3.65 5.71
CA ARG A 49 16.66 -3.23 4.49
C ARG A 49 16.29 -4.17 3.35
N SER A 50 15.80 -3.57 2.27
CA SER A 50 15.56 -4.22 0.98
C SER A 50 16.27 -3.36 -0.07
N TYR A 51 17.03 -4.00 -0.96
CA TYR A 51 17.71 -3.30 -2.06
C TYR A 51 16.70 -3.07 -3.19
N ASN A 52 16.82 -1.95 -3.91
CA ASN A 52 16.07 -1.75 -5.15
C ASN A 52 16.47 -2.87 -6.12
N ALA A 53 15.49 -3.40 -6.83
CA ALA A 53 15.69 -4.56 -7.68
C ALA A 53 16.52 -4.25 -8.97
N GLY A 54 17.01 -3.02 -9.17
CA GLY A 54 17.66 -2.65 -10.43
C GLY A 54 16.65 -2.57 -11.58
N ASN A 55 17.04 -2.87 -12.82
CA ASN A 55 16.16 -2.77 -13.99
C ASN A 55 15.12 -3.89 -14.07
N LYS A 56 14.02 -3.65 -14.82
CA LYS A 56 12.84 -4.52 -14.98
C LYS A 56 13.15 -6.00 -15.26
N TYR A 57 14.24 -6.28 -15.96
CA TYR A 57 14.58 -7.61 -16.45
C TYR A 57 15.65 -8.33 -15.60
N ASP A 58 16.24 -7.64 -14.63
CA ASP A 58 17.43 -8.12 -13.91
C ASP A 58 17.11 -8.71 -12.51
N THR A 59 15.85 -8.74 -12.09
CA THR A 59 15.48 -9.19 -10.75
C THR A 59 14.26 -10.12 -10.67
N PRO A 60 14.52 -11.41 -10.43
CA PRO A 60 13.54 -12.36 -9.90
C PRO A 60 13.44 -12.31 -8.36
N PRO A 61 12.26 -12.59 -7.77
CA PRO A 61 10.98 -12.74 -8.43
C PRO A 61 10.37 -11.37 -8.73
N TYR A 62 10.06 -11.13 -10.00
CA TYR A 62 9.29 -9.97 -10.43
C TYR A 62 7.92 -10.05 -9.77
N LEU A 63 7.67 -9.13 -8.83
CA LEU A 63 6.39 -9.12 -8.14
C LEU A 63 5.25 -8.59 -9.01
N GLY A 64 5.44 -8.19 -10.26
CA GLY A 64 4.32 -7.84 -11.16
C GLY A 64 3.95 -6.35 -11.15
N GLU A 65 3.48 -5.87 -12.30
CA GLU A 65 2.92 -4.53 -12.57
C GLU A 65 1.53 -4.31 -11.92
N TRP A 66 1.15 -5.10 -10.91
CA TRP A 66 -0.23 -5.10 -10.39
C TRP A 66 -0.54 -3.96 -9.41
N LEU A 67 0.48 -3.30 -8.86
CA LEU A 67 0.31 -2.12 -8.01
C LEU A 67 0.26 -0.89 -8.90
N ASP A 68 -0.94 -0.54 -9.38
CA ASP A 68 -1.14 0.64 -10.22
C ASP A 68 -0.94 1.92 -9.40
N HIS A 69 -0.21 2.87 -9.98
CA HIS A 69 0.08 4.18 -9.38
C HIS A 69 0.60 4.14 -7.92
N ALA A 70 1.41 3.14 -7.57
CA ALA A 70 1.73 2.90 -6.18
C ALA A 70 2.74 3.85 -5.53
N GLU A 71 2.56 4.07 -4.22
CA GLU A 71 3.46 4.80 -3.34
C GLU A 71 3.77 4.02 -2.05
N LEU A 72 4.88 4.36 -1.39
CA LEU A 72 5.27 3.83 -0.09
C LEU A 72 5.04 4.88 0.98
N GLN A 73 4.30 4.52 2.02
CA GLN A 73 4.03 5.39 3.17
C GLN A 73 4.69 4.82 4.43
N LYS A 74 5.19 5.70 5.30
CA LYS A 74 5.97 5.30 6.49
C LYS A 74 5.74 6.24 7.66
N VAL A 75 5.82 5.66 8.86
CA VAL A 75 5.96 6.41 10.11
C VAL A 75 7.44 6.46 10.51
N SER A 76 8.01 7.67 10.61
CA SER A 76 9.41 7.88 10.96
C SER A 76 9.76 7.27 12.31
N GLY A 77 11.01 6.80 12.43
CA GLY A 77 11.50 6.14 13.64
C GLY A 77 10.92 4.73 13.89
N THR A 78 10.08 4.20 12.99
CA THR A 78 9.48 2.86 13.16
C THR A 78 9.73 1.94 11.96
N ALA A 79 9.42 0.65 12.15
CA ALA A 79 9.43 -0.34 11.07
C ALA A 79 8.15 -0.32 10.21
N ARG A 80 7.15 0.49 10.55
CA ARG A 80 5.86 0.56 9.86
C ARG A 80 6.04 1.24 8.50
N VAL A 81 6.04 0.42 7.46
CA VAL A 81 6.07 0.81 6.06
C VAL A 81 4.92 0.09 5.38
N VAL A 82 4.12 0.81 4.60
CA VAL A 82 3.03 0.26 3.82
C VAL A 82 3.22 0.61 2.35
N ALA A 83 2.79 -0.26 1.46
CA ALA A 83 2.60 0.07 0.05
C ALA A 83 1.13 0.43 -0.16
N ILE A 84 0.90 1.52 -0.88
CA ILE A 84 -0.42 1.98 -1.30
C ILE A 84 -0.50 1.84 -2.81
N ALA A 85 -1.61 1.32 -3.33
CA ALA A 85 -1.95 1.34 -4.74
C ALA A 85 -3.35 1.91 -4.97
N HIS A 86 -3.58 2.38 -6.19
CA HIS A 86 -4.82 3.01 -6.62
C HIS A 86 -5.37 2.23 -7.82
N ASP A 87 -6.20 1.22 -7.53
CA ASP A 87 -6.61 0.23 -8.50
C ASP A 87 -7.96 0.56 -9.14
N TYR A 88 -8.02 0.49 -10.47
CA TYR A 88 -9.26 0.60 -11.22
C TYR A 88 -9.97 -0.75 -11.31
N GLY A 89 -11.28 -0.74 -11.07
CA GLY A 89 -12.14 -1.90 -11.25
C GLY A 89 -12.97 -2.25 -10.02
N PRO A 90 -13.85 -3.26 -10.13
CA PRO A 90 -14.68 -3.70 -9.02
C PRO A 90 -13.84 -4.39 -7.94
N ALA A 91 -14.30 -4.31 -6.68
CA ALA A 91 -13.59 -4.83 -5.50
C ALA A 91 -13.23 -6.31 -5.62
N ASP A 92 -14.12 -7.16 -6.14
CA ASP A 92 -13.86 -8.60 -6.31
C ASP A 92 -12.69 -8.89 -7.27
N SER A 93 -12.53 -8.05 -8.30
CA SER A 93 -11.41 -8.15 -9.24
C SER A 93 -10.11 -7.73 -8.57
N VAL A 94 -10.14 -6.62 -7.81
CA VAL A 94 -8.98 -6.14 -7.05
C VAL A 94 -8.58 -7.18 -6.00
N HIS A 95 -9.53 -7.74 -5.25
CA HIS A 95 -9.29 -8.83 -4.31
C HIS A 95 -8.52 -9.97 -4.97
N SER A 96 -9.04 -10.50 -6.08
CA SER A 96 -8.46 -11.66 -6.75
C SER A 96 -7.02 -11.39 -7.18
N LYS A 97 -6.74 -10.18 -7.68
CA LYS A 97 -5.38 -9.76 -8.08
C LYS A 97 -4.43 -9.70 -6.88
N ILE A 98 -4.85 -9.08 -5.77
CA ILE A 98 -3.96 -8.89 -4.63
C ILE A 98 -3.76 -10.17 -3.82
N ALA A 99 -4.76 -11.06 -3.78
CA ALA A 99 -4.73 -12.28 -2.96
C ALA A 99 -3.59 -13.22 -3.34
N GLU A 100 -3.33 -13.43 -4.64
CA GLU A 100 -2.23 -14.28 -5.11
C GLU A 100 -0.87 -13.83 -4.54
N HIS A 101 -0.61 -12.52 -4.56
CA HIS A 101 0.67 -11.95 -4.14
C HIS A 101 0.79 -11.74 -2.63
N VAL A 102 -0.26 -11.21 -2.00
CA VAL A 102 -0.26 -10.94 -0.56
C VAL A 102 -0.18 -12.23 0.24
N LEU A 103 -0.94 -13.26 -0.14
CA LEU A 103 -0.95 -14.52 0.58
C LEU A 103 0.35 -15.29 0.40
N SER A 104 0.94 -15.32 -0.81
CA SER A 104 2.21 -16.01 -1.05
C SER A 104 3.36 -15.42 -0.23
N LEU A 105 3.37 -14.10 -0.01
CA LEU A 105 4.40 -13.38 0.75
C LEU A 105 4.12 -13.26 2.27
N ASP A 106 3.02 -13.85 2.76
CA ASP A 106 2.58 -13.70 4.16
C ASP A 106 2.40 -12.24 4.60
N LEU A 107 1.86 -11.43 3.69
CA LEU A 107 1.50 -10.04 3.92
C LEU A 107 0.00 -9.91 4.21
N VAL A 108 -0.43 -8.70 4.53
CA VAL A 108 -1.85 -8.33 4.66
C VAL A 108 -2.17 -7.22 3.67
N GLY A 109 -3.23 -7.40 2.90
CA GLY A 109 -3.81 -6.41 2.01
C GLY A 109 -5.15 -5.93 2.57
N VAL A 110 -5.38 -4.62 2.57
CA VAL A 110 -6.62 -3.98 2.99
C VAL A 110 -7.14 -3.19 1.80
N ILE A 111 -8.39 -3.46 1.41
CA ILE A 111 -9.05 -2.75 0.32
C ILE A 111 -10.01 -1.74 0.96
N PHE A 112 -9.91 -0.49 0.53
CA PHE A 112 -10.82 0.59 0.88
C PHE A 112 -11.69 0.94 -0.31
N ASP A 113 -12.90 1.43 -0.02
CA ASP A 113 -13.78 1.97 -1.06
C ASP A 113 -13.16 3.21 -1.73
N SER A 114 -13.76 3.61 -2.85
CA SER A 114 -13.24 4.70 -3.67
C SER A 114 -13.34 6.08 -3.03
N LYS A 115 -14.03 6.25 -1.90
CA LYS A 115 -14.16 7.56 -1.23
C LYS A 115 -12.91 7.93 -0.44
N VAL A 116 -12.16 6.93 0.04
CA VAL A 116 -10.89 7.14 0.77
C VAL A 116 -9.75 7.45 -0.18
N ASP A 117 -9.85 6.97 -1.43
CA ASP A 117 -8.82 7.17 -2.43
C ASP A 117 -8.51 8.66 -2.65
N TRP A 118 -7.23 9.00 -2.80
CA TRP A 118 -6.78 10.36 -3.11
C TRP A 118 -6.26 10.52 -4.52
N TYR A 119 -6.01 9.44 -5.27
CA TYR A 119 -5.45 9.56 -6.61
C TYR A 119 -6.54 9.84 -7.66
N TYR A 120 -7.61 9.05 -7.66
CA TYR A 120 -8.87 9.31 -8.38
C TYR A 120 -10.09 9.00 -7.48
N PRO A 121 -10.42 9.89 -6.54
CA PRO A 121 -11.54 9.73 -5.63
C PRO A 121 -12.85 9.42 -6.39
N GLY A 122 -13.56 8.39 -5.94
CA GLY A 122 -14.80 7.90 -6.54
C GLY A 122 -14.63 7.02 -7.78
N GLN A 123 -13.40 6.79 -8.26
CA GLN A 123 -13.12 6.03 -9.49
C GLN A 123 -12.15 4.86 -9.30
N SER A 124 -11.16 5.00 -8.40
CA SER A 124 -10.26 3.90 -8.00
C SER A 124 -10.51 3.48 -6.56
N LEU A 125 -10.28 2.20 -6.28
CA LEU A 125 -10.18 1.67 -4.93
C LEU A 125 -8.77 1.92 -4.41
N LEU A 126 -8.65 2.14 -3.10
CA LEU A 126 -7.35 2.25 -2.46
C LEU A 126 -6.99 0.90 -1.84
N VAL A 127 -5.79 0.41 -2.15
CA VAL A 127 -5.26 -0.83 -1.59
C VAL A 127 -4.07 -0.50 -0.71
N MET A 128 -4.10 -0.92 0.55
CA MET A 128 -2.97 -0.79 1.47
C MET A 128 -2.40 -2.16 1.82
N ILE A 129 -1.10 -2.34 1.62
CA ILE A 129 -0.39 -3.60 1.83
C ILE A 129 0.71 -3.41 2.84
N MET A 130 0.77 -4.34 3.80
CA MET A 130 1.64 -4.20 4.96
C MET A 130 2.06 -5.56 5.52
N SER A 131 3.08 -5.54 6.39
CA SER A 131 3.42 -6.69 7.23
C SER A 131 2.33 -6.99 8.25
N LYS A 132 2.25 -8.26 8.69
CA LYS A 132 1.31 -8.70 9.74
C LYS A 132 1.47 -7.88 11.03
N GLU A 133 2.70 -7.56 11.42
CA GLU A 133 3.00 -6.74 12.59
C GLU A 133 2.43 -5.33 12.46
N THR A 134 2.57 -4.72 11.27
CA THR A 134 2.01 -3.39 10.99
C THR A 134 0.47 -3.44 10.97
N TYR A 135 -0.12 -4.49 10.40
CA TYR A 135 -1.57 -4.70 10.45
C TYR A 135 -2.10 -4.82 11.87
N ASN A 136 -1.45 -5.62 12.72
CA ASN A 136 -1.85 -5.79 14.11
C ASN A 136 -1.79 -4.47 14.88
N TYR A 137 -0.81 -3.61 14.57
CA TYR A 137 -0.74 -2.27 15.15
C TYR A 137 -1.94 -1.41 14.78
N TYR A 138 -2.34 -1.41 13.50
CA TYR A 138 -3.47 -0.62 12.99
C TYR A 138 -4.83 -1.32 13.13
N TYR A 139 -4.90 -2.48 13.80
CA TYR A 139 -6.08 -3.34 13.76
C TYR A 139 -7.37 -2.61 14.16
N TYR A 140 -7.33 -1.82 15.24
CA TYR A 140 -8.50 -1.08 15.71
C TYR A 140 -8.85 0.12 14.82
N ASP A 141 -7.85 0.83 14.27
CA ASP A 141 -8.08 1.93 13.32
C ASP A 141 -8.76 1.42 12.04
N LEU A 142 -8.34 0.25 11.57
CA LEU A 142 -8.92 -0.44 10.42
C LEU A 142 -10.34 -0.96 10.72
N LEU A 143 -10.55 -1.54 11.90
CA LEU A 143 -11.85 -2.05 12.31
C LEU A 143 -12.90 -0.92 12.46
N ALA A 144 -12.47 0.25 12.92
CA ALA A 144 -13.33 1.43 13.07
C ALA A 144 -13.60 2.15 11.73
N ASN A 145 -12.87 1.83 10.66
CA ASN A 145 -13.00 2.49 9.38
C ASN A 145 -14.07 1.81 8.50
N HIS A 146 -15.23 2.45 8.40
CA HIS A 146 -16.38 1.97 7.62
C HIS A 146 -16.18 1.94 6.11
N HIS A 147 -15.05 2.44 5.60
CA HIS A 147 -14.67 2.36 4.20
C HIS A 147 -13.78 1.16 3.88
N VAL A 148 -13.35 0.37 4.88
CA VAL A 148 -12.69 -0.91 4.61
C VAL A 148 -13.72 -1.85 4.02
N VAL A 149 -13.53 -2.24 2.76
CA VAL A 149 -14.43 -3.16 2.06
C VAL A 149 -13.99 -4.60 2.22
N ASP A 150 -12.68 -4.85 2.35
CA ASP A 150 -12.15 -6.19 2.49
C ASP A 150 -10.74 -6.21 3.11
N VAL A 151 -10.38 -7.34 3.72
CA VAL A 151 -9.05 -7.63 4.25
C VAL A 151 -8.59 -9.00 3.78
N VAL A 152 -7.54 -8.99 2.96
CA VAL A 152 -6.90 -10.18 2.41
C VAL A 152 -5.71 -10.57 3.27
N LYS A 153 -5.81 -11.70 3.96
CA LYS A 153 -4.76 -12.24 4.84
C LYS A 153 -4.85 -13.76 4.94
N LYS A 154 -3.72 -14.41 5.22
CA LYS A 154 -3.71 -15.85 5.56
C LYS A 154 -4.54 -16.08 6.82
N GLN A 155 -5.48 -17.02 6.76
CA GLN A 155 -6.15 -17.57 7.93
C GLN A 155 -5.30 -18.70 8.49
N TYR A 156 -4.84 -18.53 9.73
CA TYR A 156 -4.17 -19.59 10.47
C TYR A 156 -5.24 -20.28 11.32
N TYR A 157 -5.53 -21.54 11.02
CA TYR A 157 -6.41 -22.41 11.80
C TYR A 157 -5.66 -23.02 12.98
#